data_AF-A0A7R7ZNY4-F1
#
_entry.id   AF-A0A7R7ZNY4-F1
#
_cell.length_a   1.000
_cell.length_b   1.000
_cell.length_c   1.000
_cell.angle_alpha   90.00
_cell.angle_beta   90.00
_cell.angle_gamma   90.00
#
_symmetry.space_group_name_H-M   'P 1'
#
loop_
_entity.id
_entity.type
_entity.pdbx_description
1 polymer ?
#
loop_
_entity_poly.entity_id
_entity_poly.type
_entity_poly.pdbx_seq_one_letter_code
_entity_poly.pdbx_strand_id
1 'polypeptide(L)'
;MHILDYYMDFTGKIISTGDKRYFVEKQLNEVINPQLAQCHVLTLAYDMETSNPVMIKIRYDLNPEPFDIHDPSSHKEITDEDFLDEVKCIWYLSLLGHGPRYIKYVTASASAEFPYPEGRVFFLVTDRVPGENVDEIRGELSDAQVESIGVQLGYILDRALGQMNILLYDQDPNCLRYDMQNGKLYFIDLSYMCFGHPKDANSKKTDHVQYLAGWTSEDNRVLWVRRYPGMGC
;
A
#
# COMPACT_ATOMS: atom_id res chain seq x y z
N MET A 1 -30.75 -1.89 7.90
CA MET A 1 -29.29 -1.69 7.83
C MET A 1 -28.69 -3.01 7.38
N HIS A 2 -28.55 -3.19 6.06
CA HIS A 2 -27.86 -4.36 5.53
C HIS A 2 -26.38 -4.18 5.84
N ILE A 3 -25.80 -5.07 6.64
CA ILE A 3 -24.35 -5.17 6.73
C ILE A 3 -23.92 -5.71 5.37
N LEU A 4 -23.40 -4.82 4.53
CA LEU A 4 -22.77 -5.23 3.29
C LEU A 4 -21.43 -5.85 3.69
N ASP A 5 -21.38 -7.18 3.66
CA ASP A 5 -20.15 -7.92 3.88
C ASP A 5 -19.30 -7.79 2.63
N TYR A 6 -18.48 -6.75 2.60
CA TYR A 6 -17.58 -6.46 1.49
C TYR A 6 -16.29 -7.27 1.57
N TYR A 7 -16.00 -7.89 2.71
CA TYR A 7 -14.70 -8.49 2.99
C TYR A 7 -14.57 -9.88 2.39
N MET A 8 -13.37 -10.19 1.91
CA MET A 8 -13.05 -11.48 1.33
C MET A 8 -11.78 -12.03 1.96
N ASP A 9 -11.86 -13.26 2.48
CA ASP A 9 -10.64 -14.00 2.86
C ASP A 9 -10.03 -14.67 1.63
N PHE A 10 -8.82 -14.27 1.29
CA PHE A 10 -8.03 -14.87 0.21
C PHE A 10 -7.11 -15.99 0.69
N THR A 11 -6.97 -16.22 2.00
CA THR A 11 -6.10 -17.24 2.56
C THR A 11 -6.47 -18.63 2.03
N GLY A 12 -5.49 -19.38 1.55
CA GLY A 12 -5.67 -20.70 0.96
C GLY A 12 -6.26 -20.72 -0.45
N LYS A 13 -6.55 -19.57 -1.06
CA LYS A 13 -7.06 -19.48 -2.44
C LYS A 13 -5.94 -19.50 -3.47
N ILE A 14 -6.30 -19.88 -4.70
CA ILE A 14 -5.43 -19.80 -5.87
C ILE A 14 -5.83 -18.58 -6.70
N ILE A 15 -4.89 -17.66 -6.89
CA ILE A 15 -5.04 -16.51 -7.77
C ILE A 15 -4.43 -16.83 -9.13
N SER A 16 -5.23 -16.71 -10.18
CA SER A 16 -4.79 -16.88 -11.57
C SER A 16 -4.67 -15.52 -12.24
N THR A 17 -3.51 -15.26 -12.84
CA THR A 17 -3.19 -13.99 -13.51
C THR A 17 -2.93 -14.22 -15.00
N GLY A 18 -3.69 -15.15 -15.59
CA GLY A 18 -3.50 -15.62 -16.96
C GLY A 18 -2.44 -16.72 -17.06
N ASP A 19 -1.19 -16.33 -17.22
CA ASP A 19 -0.05 -17.23 -17.45
C ASP A 19 0.52 -17.88 -16.18
N LYS A 20 0.15 -17.37 -15.00
CA LYS A 20 0.64 -17.85 -13.70
C LYS A 20 -0.45 -18.04 -12.68
N ARG A 21 -0.20 -18.99 -11.78
CA ARG A 21 -1.02 -19.29 -10.61
C ARG A 21 -0.21 -19.06 -9.35
N TYR A 22 -0.85 -18.47 -8.36
CA TYR A 22 -0.27 -18.20 -7.06
C TYR A 22 -1.16 -18.77 -5.98
N PHE A 23 -0.60 -19.46 -5.01
CA PHE A 23 -1.34 -19.85 -3.83
C PHE A 23 -1.13 -18.80 -2.74
N VAL A 24 -2.22 -18.31 -2.17
CA VAL A 24 -2.20 -17.34 -1.09
C VAL A 24 -1.99 -18.07 0.24
N GLU A 25 -0.84 -17.82 0.85
CA GLU A 25 -0.44 -18.38 2.14
C GLU A 25 -1.15 -17.67 3.29
N LYS A 26 -1.20 -16.33 3.24
CA LYS A 26 -1.73 -15.49 4.32
C LYS A 26 -2.22 -14.14 3.78
N GLN A 27 -3.40 -13.72 4.20
CA GLN A 27 -3.84 -12.33 4.07
C GLN A 27 -3.23 -11.47 5.17
N LEU A 28 -2.60 -10.34 4.80
CA LEU A 28 -1.93 -9.44 5.73
C LEU A 28 -2.83 -8.29 6.17
N ASN A 29 -3.58 -7.72 5.25
CA ASN A 29 -4.53 -6.64 5.54
C ASN A 29 -5.68 -6.63 4.55
N GLU A 30 -6.71 -5.86 4.89
CA GLU A 30 -7.85 -5.59 4.04
C GLU A 30 -8.43 -4.22 4.40
N VAL A 31 -8.45 -3.30 3.44
CA VAL A 31 -8.77 -1.88 3.65
C VAL A 31 -9.79 -1.45 2.62
N ILE A 32 -10.90 -0.86 3.07
CA ILE A 32 -11.85 -0.22 2.15
C ILE A 32 -11.33 1.19 1.87
N ASN A 33 -11.24 1.55 0.59
CA ASN A 33 -11.05 2.91 0.12
C ASN A 33 -12.42 3.46 -0.35
N PRO A 34 -13.12 4.26 0.47
CA PRO A 34 -14.43 4.78 0.13
C PRO A 34 -14.40 5.74 -1.06
N GLN A 35 -13.29 6.47 -1.27
CA GLN A 35 -13.16 7.44 -2.36
C GLN A 35 -13.14 6.76 -3.73
N LEU A 36 -12.63 5.53 -3.78
CA LEU A 36 -12.55 4.73 -4.99
C LEU A 36 -13.65 3.66 -5.06
N ALA A 37 -14.49 3.52 -4.04
CA ALA A 37 -15.37 2.37 -3.85
C ALA A 37 -14.62 1.05 -4.14
N GLN A 38 -13.43 0.89 -3.55
CA GLN A 38 -12.59 -0.30 -3.74
C GLN A 38 -12.23 -0.90 -2.38
N CYS A 39 -12.00 -2.20 -2.36
CA CYS A 39 -11.33 -2.86 -1.25
C CYS A 39 -9.94 -3.33 -1.69
N HIS A 40 -8.95 -3.08 -0.84
CA HIS A 40 -7.54 -3.32 -1.08
C HIS A 40 -7.04 -4.38 -0.10
N VAL A 41 -6.50 -5.47 -0.61
CA VAL A 41 -5.98 -6.60 0.16
C VAL A 41 -4.51 -6.78 -0.19
N LEU A 42 -3.65 -6.91 0.82
CA LEU A 42 -2.28 -7.37 0.63
C LEU A 42 -2.12 -8.78 1.16
N THR A 43 -1.45 -9.64 0.39
CA THR A 43 -1.27 -11.04 0.72
C THR A 43 0.17 -11.50 0.58
N LEU A 44 0.54 -12.50 1.37
CA LEU A 44 1.70 -13.35 1.15
C LEU A 44 1.26 -14.56 0.31
N ALA A 45 2.01 -14.86 -0.73
CA ALA A 45 1.72 -15.98 -1.63
C ALA A 45 3.00 -16.64 -2.12
N TYR A 46 2.86 -17.75 -2.85
CA TYR A 46 3.95 -18.36 -3.60
C TYR A 46 3.52 -18.63 -5.04
N ASP A 47 4.44 -18.38 -5.98
CA ASP A 47 4.30 -18.75 -7.38
C ASP A 47 4.31 -20.28 -7.47
N MET A 48 3.22 -20.88 -7.96
CA MET A 48 3.05 -22.34 -7.95
C MET A 48 3.99 -23.07 -8.91
N GLU A 49 4.56 -22.38 -9.90
CA GLU A 49 5.43 -22.97 -10.91
C GLU A 49 6.90 -22.91 -10.47
N THR A 50 7.29 -21.86 -9.75
CA THR A 50 8.68 -21.65 -9.30
C THR A 50 8.88 -21.87 -7.81
N SER A 51 7.81 -21.99 -7.03
CA SER A 51 7.81 -21.99 -5.56
C SER A 51 8.43 -20.72 -4.93
N ASN A 52 8.62 -19.65 -5.73
CA ASN A 52 9.18 -18.41 -5.22
C ASN A 52 8.15 -17.67 -4.36
N PRO A 53 8.55 -17.14 -3.19
CA PRO A 53 7.68 -16.32 -2.36
C PRO A 53 7.43 -14.97 -3.03
N VAL A 54 6.16 -14.58 -3.08
CA VAL A 54 5.69 -13.31 -3.65
C VAL A 54 4.77 -12.61 -2.67
N MET A 55 4.46 -11.35 -2.97
CA MET A 55 3.32 -10.64 -2.42
C MET A 55 2.34 -10.32 -3.55
N ILE A 56 1.04 -10.36 -3.24
CA ILE A 56 -0.01 -9.97 -4.19
C ILE A 56 -0.88 -8.92 -3.52
N LYS A 57 -0.87 -7.74 -4.11
CA LYS A 57 -1.86 -6.70 -3.84
C LYS A 57 -3.06 -6.96 -4.74
N ILE A 58 -4.22 -7.14 -4.13
CA ILE A 58 -5.51 -7.33 -4.79
C ILE A 58 -6.32 -6.08 -4.52
N ARG A 59 -6.85 -5.43 -5.55
CA ARG A 59 -7.88 -4.41 -5.40
C ARG A 59 -9.13 -4.90 -6.11
N TYR A 60 -10.29 -4.76 -5.51
CA TYR A 60 -11.55 -5.09 -6.17
C TYR A 60 -12.57 -3.99 -5.98
N ASP A 61 -13.31 -3.70 -7.04
CA ASP A 61 -14.39 -2.72 -7.01
C ASP A 61 -15.52 -3.20 -6.10
N LEU A 62 -16.14 -2.26 -5.41
CA LEU A 62 -17.38 -2.40 -4.65
C LEU A 62 -18.51 -1.72 -5.42
N ASN A 63 -19.76 -2.00 -5.04
CA ASN A 63 -20.89 -1.25 -5.60
C ASN A 63 -20.68 0.24 -5.29
N PRO A 64 -20.65 1.15 -6.29
CA PRO A 64 -20.42 2.58 -6.07
C PRO A 64 -21.59 3.31 -5.40
N GLU A 65 -22.82 2.76 -5.46
CA GLU A 65 -24.04 3.41 -4.96
C GLU A 65 -23.95 3.84 -3.47
N PRO A 66 -23.45 3.02 -2.54
CA PRO A 66 -23.32 3.40 -1.13
C PRO A 66 -22.21 4.42 -0.83
N PHE A 67 -21.40 4.78 -1.83
CA PHE A 67 -20.24 5.68 -1.70
C PHE A 67 -20.48 7.03 -2.37
N ASP A 68 -21.73 7.37 -2.74
CA ASP A 68 -22.11 8.62 -3.42
C ASP A 68 -21.35 8.88 -4.74
N ILE A 69 -20.95 7.81 -5.43
CA ILE A 69 -20.31 7.89 -6.75
C ILE A 69 -21.39 7.83 -7.84
N HIS A 70 -21.71 8.99 -8.43
CA HIS A 70 -22.84 9.16 -9.35
C HIS A 70 -22.49 9.00 -10.83
N ASP A 71 -21.20 8.99 -11.21
CA ASP A 71 -20.74 8.74 -12.57
C ASP A 71 -19.77 7.55 -12.62
N PRO A 72 -20.28 6.31 -12.78
CA PRO A 72 -19.46 5.12 -12.80
C PRO A 72 -18.42 5.09 -13.92
N SER A 73 -18.65 5.81 -15.03
CA SER A 73 -17.74 5.77 -16.17
C SER A 73 -16.48 6.60 -15.93
N SER A 74 -16.62 7.84 -15.45
CA SER A 74 -15.45 8.64 -15.04
C SER A 74 -14.74 8.05 -13.83
N HIS A 75 -15.51 7.45 -12.90
CA HIS A 75 -14.95 6.74 -11.75
C HIS A 75 -14.05 5.56 -12.14
N LYS A 76 -14.40 4.86 -13.22
CA LYS A 76 -13.62 3.77 -13.76
C LYS A 76 -12.22 4.22 -14.22
N GLU A 77 -12.13 5.40 -14.85
CA GLU A 77 -10.86 5.97 -15.30
C GLU A 77 -9.99 6.37 -14.10
N ILE A 78 -10.60 6.99 -13.07
CA ILE A 78 -9.90 7.38 -11.84
C ILE A 78 -9.31 6.16 -11.13
N THR A 79 -10.08 5.09 -10.98
CA THR A 79 -9.61 3.85 -10.33
C THR A 79 -8.51 3.13 -11.12
N ASP A 80 -8.50 3.22 -12.46
CA ASP A 80 -7.40 2.70 -13.28
C ASP A 80 -6.12 3.54 -13.14
N GLU A 81 -6.26 4.88 -13.20
CA GLU A 81 -5.13 5.80 -13.03
C GLU A 81 -4.50 5.65 -11.64
N ASP A 82 -5.31 5.60 -10.58
CA ASP A 82 -4.86 5.41 -9.20
C ASP A 82 -4.10 4.08 -9.03
N PHE A 83 -4.62 2.98 -9.59
CA PHE A 83 -3.92 1.70 -9.56
C PHE A 83 -2.58 1.75 -10.31
N LEU A 84 -2.53 2.39 -11.48
CA LEU A 84 -1.29 2.53 -12.23
C LEU A 84 -0.26 3.41 -11.51
N ASP A 85 -0.71 4.41 -10.77
CA ASP A 85 0.17 5.25 -9.95
C ASP A 85 0.73 4.47 -8.74
N GLU A 86 -0.06 3.58 -8.13
CA GLU A 86 0.44 2.61 -7.14
C GLU A 86 1.53 1.71 -7.74
N VAL A 87 1.29 1.15 -8.93
CA VAL A 87 2.28 0.31 -9.63
C VAL A 87 3.59 1.08 -9.88
N LYS A 88 3.50 2.33 -10.35
CA LYS A 88 4.68 3.19 -10.57
C LYS A 88 5.41 3.47 -9.24
N CYS A 89 4.68 3.71 -8.16
CA CYS A 89 5.29 4.02 -6.87
C CYS A 89 6.01 2.82 -6.28
N ILE A 90 5.41 1.62 -6.35
CA ILE A 90 6.06 0.37 -5.96
C ILE A 90 7.34 0.13 -6.77
N TRP A 91 7.30 0.36 -8.09
CA TRP A 91 8.49 0.27 -8.92
C TRP A 91 9.58 1.26 -8.48
N TYR A 92 9.20 2.50 -8.17
CA TYR A 92 10.15 3.51 -7.70
C TYR A 92 10.74 3.19 -6.31
N LEU A 93 9.91 2.73 -5.37
CA LEU A 93 10.36 2.26 -4.06
C LEU A 93 11.36 1.11 -4.19
N SER A 94 11.14 0.20 -5.14
CA SER A 94 12.09 -0.88 -5.46
C SER A 94 13.43 -0.33 -5.97
N LEU A 95 13.44 0.68 -6.84
CA LEU A 95 14.67 1.33 -7.31
C LEU A 95 15.45 2.00 -6.17
N LEU A 96 14.75 2.54 -5.16
CA LEU A 96 15.36 3.06 -3.94
C LEU A 96 15.84 1.95 -2.99
N GLY A 97 15.54 0.69 -3.30
CA GLY A 97 15.80 -0.47 -2.45
C GLY A 97 14.93 -0.53 -1.19
N HIS A 98 13.83 0.22 -1.14
CA HIS A 98 12.91 0.33 0.00
C HIS A 98 11.51 -0.18 -0.32
N GLY A 99 11.32 -0.88 -1.44
CA GLY A 99 10.06 -1.51 -1.82
C GLY A 99 10.28 -2.88 -2.44
N PRO A 100 9.20 -3.66 -2.56
CA PRO A 100 9.25 -4.96 -3.21
C PRO A 100 9.51 -4.81 -4.71
N ARG A 101 10.25 -5.75 -5.29
CA ARG A 101 10.53 -5.72 -6.73
C ARG A 101 9.26 -6.04 -7.52
N TYR A 102 8.90 -5.15 -8.44
CA TYR A 102 7.79 -5.38 -9.38
C TYR A 102 8.01 -6.65 -10.22
N ILE A 103 6.97 -7.47 -10.35
CA ILE A 103 6.94 -8.63 -11.25
C ILE A 103 5.97 -8.35 -12.41
N LYS A 104 4.69 -8.13 -12.09
CA LYS A 104 3.65 -7.82 -13.08
C LYS A 104 2.39 -7.25 -12.42
N TYR A 105 1.52 -6.66 -13.22
CA TYR A 105 0.12 -6.45 -12.83
C TYR A 105 -0.85 -7.05 -13.87
N VAL A 106 -2.08 -7.34 -13.45
CA VAL A 106 -3.18 -7.81 -14.28
C VAL A 106 -4.48 -7.16 -13.82
N THR A 107 -5.32 -6.75 -14.76
CA THR A 107 -6.70 -6.31 -14.49
C THR A 107 -7.66 -7.30 -15.13
N ALA A 108 -8.70 -7.69 -14.41
CA ALA A 108 -9.75 -8.60 -14.87
C ALA A 108 -11.13 -8.09 -14.46
N SER A 109 -12.17 -8.58 -15.14
CA SER A 109 -13.55 -8.45 -14.63
C SER A 109 -13.73 -9.26 -13.37
N ALA A 110 -14.49 -8.74 -12.42
CA ALA A 110 -14.86 -9.47 -11.22
C ALA A 110 -15.72 -10.69 -11.57
N SER A 111 -15.54 -11.79 -10.83
CA SER A 111 -16.41 -12.95 -10.94
C SER A 111 -17.61 -12.80 -10.00
N ALA A 112 -18.58 -13.72 -10.10
CA ALA A 112 -19.74 -13.76 -9.21
C ALA A 112 -19.40 -13.97 -7.72
N GLU A 113 -18.16 -14.33 -7.39
CA GLU A 113 -17.69 -14.51 -6.02
C GLU A 113 -17.30 -13.19 -5.33
N PHE A 114 -17.09 -12.11 -6.11
CA PHE A 114 -16.75 -10.80 -5.57
C PHE A 114 -18.02 -10.04 -5.15
N PRO A 115 -17.91 -9.11 -4.18
CA PRO A 115 -19.03 -8.30 -3.71
C PRO A 115 -19.73 -7.49 -4.81
N TYR A 116 -18.99 -7.13 -5.87
CA TYR A 116 -19.53 -6.43 -7.02
C TYR A 116 -19.12 -7.12 -8.33
N PRO A 117 -19.93 -8.06 -8.84
CA PRO A 117 -19.60 -8.86 -10.03
C PRO A 117 -19.49 -8.04 -11.33
N GLU A 118 -20.12 -6.87 -11.42
CA GLU A 118 -19.98 -5.95 -12.55
C GLU A 118 -18.69 -5.11 -12.49
N GLY A 119 -17.98 -5.20 -11.36
CA GLY A 119 -16.74 -4.49 -11.10
C GLY A 119 -15.52 -5.14 -11.72
N ARG A 120 -14.35 -4.66 -11.30
CA ARG A 120 -13.04 -5.18 -11.70
C ARG A 120 -12.23 -5.63 -10.52
N VAL A 121 -11.21 -6.41 -10.83
CA VAL A 121 -10.21 -6.88 -9.89
C VAL A 121 -8.84 -6.60 -10.50
N PHE A 122 -7.98 -6.00 -9.70
CA PHE A 122 -6.61 -5.64 -10.02
C PHE A 122 -5.68 -6.49 -9.18
N PHE A 123 -4.66 -7.03 -9.82
CA PHE A 123 -3.61 -7.80 -9.17
C PHE A 123 -2.28 -7.13 -9.47
N LEU A 124 -1.54 -6.74 -8.43
CA LEU A 124 -0.15 -6.34 -8.51
C LEU A 124 0.69 -7.39 -7.79
N VAL A 125 1.56 -8.07 -8.53
CA VAL A 125 2.45 -9.12 -8.04
C VAL A 125 3.86 -8.56 -7.91
N THR A 126 4.46 -8.77 -6.75
CA THR A 126 5.82 -8.33 -6.41
C THR A 126 6.60 -9.43 -5.71
N ASP A 127 7.92 -9.32 -5.67
CA ASP A 127 8.74 -10.19 -4.81
C ASP A 127 8.38 -9.95 -3.34
N ARG A 128 8.46 -11.00 -2.52
CA ARG A 128 8.35 -10.86 -1.07
C ARG A 128 9.60 -10.17 -0.50
N VAL A 129 9.42 -9.13 0.30
CA VAL A 129 10.52 -8.49 1.04
C VAL A 129 10.81 -9.23 2.35
N PRO A 130 12.04 -9.20 2.86
CA PRO A 130 12.34 -9.70 4.19
C PRO A 130 11.80 -8.75 5.28
N GLY A 131 11.87 -9.23 6.52
CA GLY A 131 11.51 -8.44 7.70
C GLY A 131 10.11 -8.67 8.22
N GLU A 132 9.89 -8.17 9.42
CA GLU A 132 8.65 -8.35 10.18
C GLU A 132 7.83 -7.05 10.17
N ASN A 133 6.53 -7.17 10.45
CA ASN A 133 5.65 -6.02 10.50
C ASN A 133 6.12 -5.09 11.62
N VAL A 134 6.35 -3.82 11.28
CA VAL A 134 6.87 -2.84 12.26
C VAL A 134 5.92 -2.68 13.45
N ASP A 135 4.60 -2.77 13.24
CA ASP A 135 3.64 -2.68 14.35
C ASP A 135 3.75 -3.86 15.32
N GLU A 136 4.03 -5.06 14.80
CA GLU A 136 4.15 -6.28 15.58
C GLU A 136 5.43 -6.29 16.42
N ILE A 137 6.55 -5.83 15.85
CA ILE A 137 7.88 -5.90 16.52
C ILE A 137 8.26 -4.65 17.29
N ARG A 138 7.43 -3.60 17.30
CA ARG A 138 7.78 -2.28 17.85
C ARG A 138 8.31 -2.31 19.29
N GLY A 139 7.81 -3.24 20.11
CA GLY A 139 8.22 -3.40 21.51
C GLY A 139 9.60 -4.06 21.68
N GLU A 140 10.09 -4.73 20.63
CA GLU A 140 11.36 -5.46 20.61
C GLU A 140 12.50 -4.62 20.04
N LEU A 141 12.18 -3.50 19.39
CA LEU A 141 13.17 -2.62 18.77
C LEU A 141 13.99 -1.87 19.82
N SER A 142 15.31 -1.88 19.63
CA SER A 142 16.23 -1.00 20.34
C SER A 142 16.09 0.45 19.89
N ASP A 143 16.52 1.40 20.73
CA ASP A 143 16.48 2.83 20.41
C ASP A 143 17.23 3.15 19.10
N ALA A 144 18.36 2.48 18.86
CA ALA A 144 19.14 2.62 17.63
C ALA A 144 18.39 2.11 16.38
N GLN A 145 17.60 1.04 16.51
CA GLN A 145 16.76 0.53 15.43
C GLN A 145 15.59 1.48 15.16
N VAL A 146 14.94 2.01 16.20
CA VAL A 146 13.89 3.02 16.07
C VAL A 146 14.41 4.27 15.36
N GLU A 147 15.58 4.76 15.74
CA GLU A 147 16.24 5.89 15.05
C GLU A 147 16.53 5.56 13.58
N SER A 148 17.08 4.39 13.30
CA SER A 148 17.35 3.94 11.93
C SER A 148 16.09 3.85 11.05
N ILE A 149 15.00 3.31 11.61
CA ILE A 149 13.68 3.28 10.93
C ILE A 149 13.23 4.71 10.63
N GLY A 150 13.35 5.64 11.58
CA GLY A 150 12.96 7.04 11.38
C GLY A 150 13.74 7.75 10.28
N VAL A 151 15.05 7.52 10.21
CA VAL A 151 15.91 8.06 9.14
C VAL A 151 15.52 7.49 7.78
N GLN A 152 15.34 6.17 7.68
CA GLN A 152 14.97 5.51 6.42
C GLN A 152 13.58 5.91 5.97
N LEU A 153 12.62 6.01 6.90
CA LEU A 153 11.26 6.45 6.59
C LEU A 153 11.27 7.89 6.09
N GLY A 154 12.00 8.79 6.75
CA GLY A 154 12.18 10.16 6.26
C GLY A 154 12.74 10.22 4.84
N TYR A 155 13.73 9.38 4.54
CA TYR A 155 14.28 9.25 3.18
C TYR A 155 13.24 8.74 2.17
N ILE A 156 12.47 7.70 2.51
CA ILE A 156 11.41 7.16 1.63
C ILE A 156 10.34 8.23 1.36
N LEU A 157 9.87 8.91 2.39
CA LEU A 157 8.83 9.94 2.25
C LEU A 157 9.29 11.10 1.37
N ASP A 158 10.52 11.58 1.56
CA ASP A 158 11.09 12.67 0.76
C ASP A 158 11.34 12.24 -0.69
N ARG A 159 11.97 11.08 -0.88
CA ARG A 159 12.44 10.64 -2.21
C ARG A 159 11.34 10.02 -3.05
N ALA A 160 10.54 9.11 -2.49
CA ALA A 160 9.49 8.42 -3.22
C ALA A 160 8.22 9.26 -3.28
N LEU A 161 7.63 9.54 -2.12
CA LEU A 161 6.29 10.13 -2.08
C LEU A 161 6.32 11.61 -2.48
N GLY A 162 7.33 12.36 -2.02
CA GLY A 162 7.50 13.77 -2.36
C GLY A 162 7.71 14.01 -3.86
N GLN A 163 8.54 13.19 -4.52
CA GLN A 163 8.79 13.34 -5.97
C GLN A 163 7.61 12.89 -6.83
N MET A 164 6.78 12.00 -6.33
CA MET A 164 5.60 11.48 -7.03
C MET A 164 4.32 12.25 -6.68
N ASN A 165 4.40 13.31 -5.87
CA ASN A 165 3.25 14.08 -5.38
C ASN A 165 2.17 13.20 -4.71
N ILE A 166 2.62 12.21 -3.94
CA ILE A 166 1.75 11.28 -3.22
C ILE A 166 1.49 11.81 -1.82
N LEU A 167 0.23 11.82 -1.42
CA LEU A 167 -0.22 12.23 -0.10
C LEU A 167 -0.54 10.99 0.74
N LEU A 168 0.01 10.95 1.96
CA LEU A 168 -0.44 10.03 2.99
C LEU A 168 -1.71 10.59 3.62
N TYR A 169 -2.83 9.89 3.49
CA TYR A 169 -4.07 10.28 4.18
C TYR A 169 -4.24 9.55 5.51
N ASP A 170 -3.62 8.38 5.66
CA ASP A 170 -3.59 7.61 6.91
C ASP A 170 -2.21 6.99 7.16
N GLN A 171 -1.91 6.73 8.43
CA GLN A 171 -0.60 6.34 8.93
C GLN A 171 -0.68 4.98 9.60
N ASP A 172 -0.68 3.93 8.78
CA ASP A 172 -0.71 2.56 9.30
C ASP A 172 0.70 1.94 9.26
N PRO A 173 1.33 1.63 10.41
CA PRO A 173 2.62 0.93 10.45
C PRO A 173 2.60 -0.45 9.78
N ASN A 174 1.43 -1.07 9.53
CA ASN A 174 1.28 -2.32 8.79
C ASN A 174 1.77 -2.23 7.33
N CYS A 175 1.93 -1.01 6.78
CA CYS A 175 2.54 -0.81 5.47
C CYS A 175 4.07 -0.97 5.46
N LEU A 176 4.69 -1.14 6.64
CA LEU A 176 6.14 -1.21 6.81
C LEU A 176 6.60 -2.60 7.22
N ARG A 177 7.74 -3.02 6.67
CA ARG A 177 8.49 -4.20 7.11
C ARG A 177 9.90 -3.80 7.49
N TYR A 178 10.38 -4.26 8.63
CA TYR A 178 11.75 -4.02 9.07
C TYR A 178 12.52 -5.33 9.17
N ASP A 179 13.58 -5.43 8.37
CA ASP A 179 14.56 -6.49 8.45
C ASP A 179 15.61 -6.10 9.49
N MET A 180 15.44 -6.62 10.71
CA MET A 180 16.35 -6.35 11.83
C MET A 180 17.77 -6.82 11.56
N GLN A 181 17.97 -7.88 10.78
CA GLN A 181 19.29 -8.45 10.52
C GLN A 181 20.11 -7.53 9.62
N ASN A 182 19.47 -6.95 8.62
CA ASN A 182 20.11 -6.05 7.65
C ASN A 182 19.88 -4.57 7.97
N GLY A 183 19.12 -4.27 9.03
CA GLY A 183 18.75 -2.92 9.43
C GLY A 183 17.99 -2.16 8.34
N LYS A 184 17.17 -2.85 7.54
CA LYS A 184 16.53 -2.29 6.34
C LYS A 184 15.02 -2.16 6.49
N LEU A 185 14.48 -0.99 6.18
CA LEU A 185 13.05 -0.70 6.15
C LEU A 185 12.50 -0.85 4.73
N TYR A 186 11.37 -1.52 4.59
CA TYR A 186 10.62 -1.68 3.36
C TYR A 186 9.20 -1.10 3.50
N PHE A 187 8.74 -0.46 2.45
CA PHE A 187 7.38 0.05 2.28
C PHE A 187 6.65 -0.87 1.30
N ILE A 188 5.59 -1.54 1.76
CA ILE A 188 4.98 -2.66 1.02
C ILE A 188 3.51 -2.44 0.64
N ASP A 189 2.83 -1.44 1.20
CA ASP A 189 1.42 -1.19 0.93
C ASP A 189 1.09 0.30 0.83
N LEU A 190 0.45 0.72 -0.27
CA LEU A 190 0.07 2.11 -0.51
C LEU A 190 -1.44 2.34 -0.39
N SER A 191 -2.18 1.42 0.24
CA SER A 191 -3.65 1.54 0.42
C SER A 191 -4.08 2.78 1.19
N TYR A 192 -3.19 3.29 2.05
CA TYR A 192 -3.40 4.47 2.88
C TYR A 192 -2.88 5.76 2.23
N MET A 193 -2.61 5.71 0.92
CA MET A 193 -2.14 6.85 0.13
C MET A 193 -3.18 7.30 -0.89
N CYS A 194 -3.15 8.60 -1.17
CA CYS A 194 -3.89 9.26 -2.22
C CYS A 194 -2.87 9.85 -3.21
N PHE A 195 -3.02 9.52 -4.48
CA PHE A 195 -2.16 10.06 -5.53
C PHE A 195 -2.71 11.41 -5.96
N GLY A 196 -1.97 12.49 -5.70
CA GLY A 196 -2.46 13.84 -5.97
C GLY A 196 -2.66 14.06 -7.47
N HIS A 197 -3.90 14.24 -7.92
CA HIS A 197 -4.18 14.52 -9.32
C HIS A 197 -3.60 15.89 -9.72
N PRO A 198 -3.02 16.03 -10.94
CA PRO A 198 -2.49 17.30 -11.43
C PRO A 198 -3.53 18.43 -11.48
N LYS A 199 -4.84 18.11 -11.51
CA LYS A 199 -5.93 19.10 -11.48
C LYS A 199 -6.13 19.73 -10.09
N ASP A 200 -5.60 19.13 -9.04
CA ASP A 200 -5.64 19.65 -7.67
C ASP A 200 -4.44 20.55 -7.34
N ALA A 201 -3.57 20.83 -8.31
CA ALA A 201 -2.38 21.69 -8.17
C ALA A 201 -2.69 23.16 -7.79
N ASN A 202 -3.97 23.56 -7.79
CA ASN A 202 -4.42 24.86 -7.29
C ASN A 202 -4.85 24.83 -5.81
N SER A 203 -4.95 23.65 -5.19
CA SER A 203 -5.03 23.55 -3.75
C SER A 203 -3.62 23.70 -3.19
N LYS A 204 -3.41 24.82 -2.50
CA LYS A 204 -2.20 25.26 -1.79
C LYS A 204 -1.20 24.12 -1.56
N LYS A 205 0.06 24.33 -1.99
CA LYS A 205 1.25 23.63 -1.45
C LYS A 205 1.14 23.63 0.06
N THR A 206 0.56 22.56 0.60
CA THR A 206 0.29 22.43 2.02
C THR A 206 1.60 21.94 2.59
N ASP A 207 2.15 22.66 3.56
CA ASP A 207 3.45 22.39 4.15
C ASP A 207 3.65 20.88 4.40
N HIS A 208 4.41 20.25 3.51
CA HIS A 208 4.61 18.81 3.44
C HIS A 208 5.56 18.34 4.55
N VAL A 209 5.09 18.35 5.80
CA VAL A 209 5.49 17.46 6.89
C VAL A 209 4.34 17.50 7.90
N GLN A 210 3.31 16.68 7.70
CA GLN A 210 2.43 16.31 8.81
C GLN A 210 2.86 14.92 9.27
N TYR A 211 3.70 14.99 10.31
CA TYR A 211 4.10 13.98 11.28
C TYR A 211 3.38 12.64 11.17
N LEU A 212 4.13 11.54 11.29
CA LEU A 212 3.63 10.25 11.78
C LEU A 212 3.05 10.40 13.20
N ALA A 213 1.96 11.14 13.32
CA ALA A 213 1.24 11.45 14.55
C ALA A 213 0.27 10.31 14.88
N GLY A 214 0.80 9.10 14.95
CA GLY A 214 0.16 7.93 15.56
C GLY A 214 1.02 7.32 16.69
N TRP A 215 2.28 7.73 16.82
CA TRP A 215 3.18 7.32 17.91
C TRP A 215 2.93 8.14 19.17
N THR A 216 1.72 8.09 19.73
CA THR A 216 1.44 8.64 21.06
C THR A 216 0.45 7.78 21.84
N SER A 217 0.93 7.10 22.87
CA SER A 217 0.28 7.15 24.19
C SER A 217 1.29 6.77 25.28
N GLU A 218 1.43 7.65 26.26
CA GLU A 218 1.92 7.46 27.63
C GLU A 218 3.32 6.85 27.90
N ASP A 219 4.00 6.22 26.93
CA ASP A 219 5.37 5.71 27.06
C ASP A 219 6.28 6.14 25.88
N ASN A 220 6.62 7.43 25.86
CA ASN A 220 7.84 8.06 25.34
C ASN A 220 8.76 7.31 24.32
N ARG A 221 8.25 6.80 23.19
CA ARG A 221 9.08 6.47 22.01
C ARG A 221 8.46 7.05 20.75
N VAL A 222 8.91 8.25 20.41
CA VAL A 222 8.45 9.01 19.24
C VAL A 222 9.37 8.73 18.06
N LEU A 223 8.79 8.30 16.94
CA LEU A 223 9.48 8.21 15.66
C LEU A 223 9.48 9.59 15.01
N TRP A 224 10.45 10.43 15.36
CA TRP A 224 10.60 11.75 14.75
C TRP A 224 11.21 11.63 13.35
N VAL A 225 10.44 11.89 12.32
CA VAL A 225 11.02 12.28 11.02
C VAL A 225 11.49 13.73 11.14
N ARG A 226 12.74 13.93 11.56
CA ARG A 226 13.36 15.27 11.59
C ARG A 226 13.62 15.73 10.16
N ARG A 227 13.02 16.86 9.76
CA ARG A 227 13.48 17.65 8.62
C ARG A 227 14.88 18.18 8.97
N TYR A 228 15.92 17.78 8.23
CA TYR A 228 17.20 18.49 8.28
C TYR A 228 17.05 19.82 7.51
N PRO A 229 17.28 20.98 8.13
CA PRO A 229 17.30 22.24 7.40
C PRO A 229 18.66 22.44 6.73
N GLY A 230 18.67 22.58 5.40
CA GLY A 230 19.82 23.02 4.59
C GLY A 230 20.00 22.15 3.34
N MET A 231 20.19 22.64 2.13
CA MET A 231 20.55 23.97 1.64
C MET A 231 19.82 24.23 0.33
N GLY A 232 19.39 25.47 0.11
CA GLY A 232 18.88 25.91 -1.17
C GLY A 232 19.97 25.90 -2.24
N CYS A 233 19.53 25.65 -3.47
CA CYS A 233 20.04 26.22 -4.72
C CYS A 233 18.83 26.42 -5.63
#